data_AF-A0A0D2K087-F1
#
_entry.id   AF-A0A0D2K087-F1
#
_cell.length_a   1.000
_cell.length_b   1.000
_cell.length_c   1.000
_cell.angle_alpha   90.00
_cell.angle_beta   90.00
_cell.angle_gamma   90.00
#
_symmetry.space_group_name_H-M   'P 1'
#
loop_
_entity.id
_entity.type
_entity.pdbx_description
1 polymer ?
#
loop_
_entity_poly.entity_id
_entity_poly.type
_entity_poly.pdbx_seq_one_letter_code
_entity_poly.pdbx_strand_id
1 'polypeptide(L)'
;MEGGKPTIITNAEGGRTTPSVVAFTKNGDRLVGQAPAAAAAAAAAAPMAASGDGFLTLGLIAKRQGVVNPENTFFSVKRFIGRKMNEVRDECKQVPYQVVEGDSGNVKIKSPNAKKEFAPEEISAQVLRKLTGDAAKFLSDKVDKAVITVPAYFNDSQRQATKDAGEGRLLVVRGG
;
A
#
# COMPACT_ATOMS: atom_id res chain seq x y z
N MET A 1 -18.94 1.66 -16.47
CA MET A 1 -20.19 2.18 -15.85
C MET A 1 -21.34 1.43 -16.49
N GLU A 2 -22.05 0.61 -15.76
CA GLU A 2 -23.31 0.02 -16.22
C GLU A 2 -24.46 0.90 -15.67
N GLY A 3 -25.18 1.59 -16.56
CA GLY A 3 -26.44 2.27 -16.20
C GLY A 3 -26.35 3.49 -15.27
N GLY A 4 -25.22 4.21 -15.21
CA GLY A 4 -25.10 5.49 -14.50
C GLY A 4 -25.11 5.40 -12.96
N LYS A 5 -25.04 4.19 -12.38
CA LYS A 5 -24.93 3.99 -10.93
C LYS A 5 -23.51 3.54 -10.55
N PRO A 6 -22.91 4.08 -9.47
CA PRO A 6 -21.60 3.63 -9.00
C PRO A 6 -21.71 2.21 -8.43
N THR A 7 -20.83 1.32 -8.90
CA THR A 7 -20.73 -0.07 -8.42
C THR A 7 -19.46 -0.26 -7.59
N ILE A 8 -19.58 -0.93 -6.45
CA ILE A 8 -18.44 -1.29 -5.60
C ILE A 8 -17.81 -2.58 -6.15
N ILE A 9 -16.53 -2.54 -6.49
CA ILE A 9 -15.77 -3.70 -6.96
C ILE A 9 -15.30 -4.53 -5.76
N THR A 10 -15.51 -5.84 -5.83
CA THR A 10 -14.97 -6.79 -4.86
C THR A 10 -13.51 -7.06 -5.19
N ASN A 11 -12.63 -7.00 -4.19
CA ASN A 11 -11.22 -7.32 -4.35
C ASN A 11 -10.99 -8.82 -4.55
N ALA A 12 -9.76 -9.21 -4.91
CA ALA A 12 -9.40 -10.62 -5.11
C ALA A 12 -9.56 -11.51 -3.85
N GLU A 13 -9.74 -10.91 -2.67
CA GLU A 13 -9.93 -11.58 -1.38
C GLU A 13 -11.42 -11.72 -1.00
N GLY A 14 -12.34 -11.35 -1.90
CA GLY A 14 -13.80 -11.40 -1.68
C GLY A 14 -14.36 -10.24 -0.85
N GLY A 15 -13.52 -9.27 -0.47
CA GLY A 15 -13.91 -8.11 0.32
C GLY A 15 -14.32 -6.90 -0.52
N ARG A 16 -15.27 -6.11 -0.02
CA ARG A 16 -15.62 -4.79 -0.58
C ARG A 16 -14.67 -3.66 -0.14
N THR A 17 -13.74 -3.99 0.75
CA THR A 17 -12.68 -3.10 1.22
C THR A 17 -11.37 -3.87 1.24
N THR A 18 -10.27 -3.23 0.87
CA THR A 18 -8.92 -3.79 1.01
C THR A 18 -8.23 -3.09 2.17
N PRO A 19 -7.75 -3.84 3.18
CA PRO A 19 -6.92 -3.27 4.24
C PRO A 19 -5.72 -2.54 3.63
N SER A 20 -5.47 -1.30 4.06
CA SER A 20 -4.27 -0.55 3.67
C SER A 20 -3.06 -1.05 4.45
N VAL A 21 -2.68 -2.29 4.17
CA VAL A 21 -1.58 -3.01 4.82
C VAL A 21 -0.66 -3.58 3.75
N VAL A 22 0.64 -3.34 3.91
CA VAL A 22 1.72 -3.81 3.04
C VAL A 22 2.69 -4.61 3.88
N ALA A 23 3.16 -5.75 3.39
CA ALA A 23 4.18 -6.49 4.12
C ALA A 23 5.21 -7.13 3.19
N PHE A 24 6.48 -7.00 3.58
CA PHE A 24 7.62 -7.61 2.89
C PHE A 24 8.04 -8.88 3.63
N THR A 25 8.06 -10.00 2.92
CA THR A 25 8.55 -11.27 3.47
C THR A 25 10.03 -11.44 3.15
N LYS A 26 10.71 -12.34 3.87
CA LYS A 26 12.08 -12.73 3.52
C LYS A 26 12.07 -13.44 2.17
N ASN A 27 13.15 -13.29 1.39
CA ASN A 27 13.29 -13.89 0.06
C ASN A 27 12.99 -15.40 0.10
N GLY A 28 11.86 -15.82 -0.49
CA GLY A 28 11.53 -17.22 -0.76
C GLY A 28 10.71 -17.98 0.29
N ASP A 29 10.42 -17.43 1.48
CA ASP A 29 9.60 -18.15 2.45
C ASP A 29 8.11 -18.10 2.09
N ARG A 30 7.63 -19.19 1.46
CA ARG A 30 6.20 -19.48 1.34
C ARG A 30 5.68 -19.81 2.74
N LEU A 31 4.86 -18.92 3.30
CA LEU A 31 4.23 -19.15 4.61
C LEU A 31 3.33 -20.39 4.55
N VAL A 32 3.78 -21.48 5.17
CA VAL A 32 3.04 -22.74 5.32
C VAL A 32 1.85 -22.47 6.26
N GLY A 33 0.64 -22.74 5.77
CA GLY A 33 -0.63 -22.52 6.50
C GLY A 33 -1.76 -21.88 5.69
N GLN A 34 -1.50 -21.43 4.46
CA GLN A 34 -2.55 -20.93 3.56
C GLN A 34 -3.08 -22.05 2.67
N ALA A 35 -4.34 -22.43 2.87
CA ALA A 35 -5.09 -23.33 1.99
C ALA A 35 -5.02 -22.86 0.52
N PRO A 36 -5.06 -23.78 -0.47
CA PRO A 36 -4.69 -23.51 -1.87
C PRO A 36 -5.53 -22.48 -2.64
N ALA A 37 -6.59 -21.93 -2.05
CA ALA A 37 -7.34 -20.81 -2.65
C ALA A 37 -6.55 -19.48 -2.66
N ALA A 38 -5.53 -19.32 -1.81
CA ALA A 38 -4.68 -18.12 -1.77
C ALA A 38 -3.60 -18.06 -2.88
N ALA A 39 -3.40 -19.16 -3.64
CA ALA A 39 -2.44 -19.21 -4.74
C ALA A 39 -2.87 -18.34 -5.94
N ALA A 40 -4.17 -18.05 -6.10
CA ALA A 40 -4.66 -17.20 -7.18
C ALA A 40 -4.40 -15.69 -6.94
N ALA A 41 -4.23 -15.25 -5.70
CA ALA A 41 -3.91 -13.86 -5.37
C ALA A 41 -2.42 -13.51 -5.58
N ALA A 42 -1.53 -14.50 -5.52
CA ALA A 42 -0.09 -14.33 -5.77
C ALA A 42 0.24 -14.16 -7.27
N ALA A 43 -0.57 -14.74 -8.17
CA ALA A 43 -0.33 -14.70 -9.61
C ALA A 43 -0.61 -13.32 -10.26
N ALA A 44 -1.28 -12.42 -9.54
CA ALA A 44 -1.61 -11.09 -10.05
C ALA A 44 -0.70 -9.95 -9.56
N ALA A 45 0.35 -10.28 -8.80
CA ALA A 45 1.38 -9.35 -8.35
C ALA A 45 2.71 -9.55 -9.09
N ALA A 46 2.67 -9.92 -10.38
CA ALA A 46 3.83 -9.86 -11.26
C ALA A 46 3.62 -8.72 -12.27
N PRO A 47 4.48 -7.69 -12.29
CA PRO A 47 5.93 -7.81 -12.20
C PRO A 47 6.55 -6.88 -11.12
N MET A 48 6.75 -7.36 -9.90
CA MET A 48 7.82 -6.84 -9.02
C MET A 48 8.73 -7.95 -8.49
N ALA A 49 8.54 -9.20 -8.92
CA ALA A 49 9.39 -10.34 -8.58
C ALA A 49 10.75 -10.36 -9.33
N ALA A 50 11.16 -9.25 -9.96
CA ALA A 50 12.37 -9.18 -10.80
C ALA A 50 13.49 -8.29 -10.22
N SER A 51 13.30 -7.68 -9.05
CA SER A 51 14.40 -7.19 -8.22
C SER A 51 14.53 -8.12 -7.03
N GLY A 52 15.75 -8.46 -6.58
CA GLY A 52 16.02 -9.41 -5.49
C GLY A 52 15.54 -8.99 -4.08
N ASP A 53 14.47 -8.20 -4.03
CA ASP A 53 13.82 -7.63 -2.86
C ASP A 53 12.63 -8.54 -2.48
N GLY A 54 12.43 -8.78 -1.19
CA GLY A 54 11.46 -9.73 -0.65
C GLY A 54 10.05 -9.73 -1.28
N PHE A 55 9.37 -10.88 -1.20
CA PHE A 55 8.00 -11.02 -1.71
C PHE A 55 7.06 -10.00 -1.04
N LEU A 56 6.39 -9.19 -1.87
CA LEU A 56 5.44 -8.17 -1.44
C LEU A 56 4.05 -8.77 -1.30
N THR A 57 3.44 -8.60 -0.13
CA THR A 57 2.03 -8.96 0.12
C THR A 57 1.23 -7.73 0.52
N LEU A 58 -0.08 -7.75 0.23
CA LEU A 58 -0.96 -6.61 0.39
C LEU A 58 -2.33 -7.06 0.91
N GLY A 59 -3.05 -6.18 1.58
CA GLY A 59 -4.44 -6.45 1.99
C GLY A 59 -4.57 -7.41 3.18
N LEU A 60 -5.55 -8.32 3.11
CA LEU A 60 -5.82 -9.27 4.19
C LEU A 60 -4.65 -10.23 4.41
N ILE A 61 -3.95 -10.64 3.34
CA ILE A 61 -2.77 -11.49 3.43
C ILE A 61 -1.67 -10.79 4.25
N ALA A 62 -1.36 -9.53 3.96
CA ALA A 62 -0.39 -8.75 4.73
C ALA A 62 -0.83 -8.56 6.19
N LYS A 63 -2.11 -8.27 6.42
CA LYS A 63 -2.67 -8.09 7.78
C LYS A 63 -2.49 -9.34 8.65
N ARG A 64 -2.71 -10.53 8.10
CA ARG A 64 -2.61 -11.80 8.84
C ARG A 64 -1.20 -12.09 9.35
N GLN A 65 -0.17 -11.70 8.60
CA GLN A 65 1.21 -11.93 9.01
C GLN A 65 1.75 -10.87 9.98
N GLY A 66 1.02 -9.77 10.24
CA GLY A 66 1.47 -8.71 11.15
C GLY A 66 1.74 -9.16 12.58
N VAL A 67 1.21 -10.31 13.00
CA VAL A 67 1.49 -10.93 14.31
C VAL A 67 2.89 -11.54 14.36
N VAL A 68 3.35 -12.14 13.25
CA VAL A 68 4.63 -12.88 13.17
C VAL A 68 5.75 -12.12 12.45
N ASN A 69 5.39 -11.07 11.69
CA ASN A 69 6.31 -10.21 10.95
C ASN A 69 5.97 -8.72 11.16
N PRO A 70 5.87 -8.24 12.42
CA PRO A 70 5.38 -6.89 12.73
C PRO A 70 6.29 -5.78 12.18
N GLU A 71 7.61 -5.96 12.20
CA GLU A 71 8.58 -4.95 11.76
C GLU A 71 8.61 -4.74 10.24
N ASN A 72 8.04 -5.67 9.47
CA ASN A 72 7.92 -5.56 8.01
C ASN A 72 6.46 -5.59 7.55
N THR A 73 5.50 -5.34 8.46
CA THR A 73 4.08 -5.21 8.14
C THR A 73 3.62 -3.79 8.43
N PHE A 74 3.45 -3.02 7.37
CA PHE A 74 3.17 -1.59 7.39
C PHE A 74 1.67 -1.32 7.25
N PHE A 75 1.09 -0.70 8.27
CA PHE A 75 -0.30 -0.24 8.32
C PHE A 75 -0.35 1.18 8.87
N SER A 76 -1.46 1.89 8.68
CA SER A 76 -1.60 3.30 9.12
C SER A 76 -0.56 4.25 8.49
N VAL A 77 0.07 3.86 7.38
CA VAL A 77 1.15 4.60 6.72
C VAL A 77 0.72 6.02 6.31
N LYS A 78 -0.56 6.21 5.97
CA LYS A 78 -1.14 7.52 5.66
C LYS A 78 -0.93 8.58 6.74
N ARG A 79 -0.67 8.18 8.00
CA ARG A 79 -0.37 9.10 9.11
C ARG A 79 0.98 9.81 9.00
N PHE A 80 1.88 9.28 8.17
CA PHE A 80 3.26 9.76 8.01
C PHE A 80 3.51 10.50 6.69
N ILE A 81 2.59 10.39 5.72
CA ILE A 81 2.71 11.00 4.39
C ILE A 81 2.92 12.52 4.51
N GLY A 82 3.94 13.02 3.82
CA GLY A 82 4.32 14.43 3.77
C GLY A 82 4.61 15.11 5.11
N ARG A 83 4.88 14.35 6.19
CA ARG A 83 5.24 14.88 7.51
C ARG A 83 6.74 14.79 7.77
N LYS A 84 7.21 15.62 8.71
CA LYS A 84 8.57 15.60 9.23
C LYS A 84 8.68 14.68 10.45
N MET A 85 9.86 14.13 10.69
CA MET A 85 10.09 13.17 11.78
C MET A 85 9.79 13.76 13.17
N ASN A 86 10.04 15.05 13.36
CA ASN A 86 9.73 15.78 14.59
C ASN A 86 8.22 15.91 14.87
N GLU A 87 7.37 15.85 13.84
CA GLU A 87 5.91 15.97 13.96
C GLU A 87 5.20 14.66 14.31
N VAL A 88 5.86 13.51 14.11
CA VAL A 88 5.21 12.18 14.15
C VAL A 88 5.63 11.31 15.35
N ARG A 89 6.27 11.91 16.35
CA ARG A 89 6.90 11.17 17.47
C ARG A 89 5.92 10.29 18.23
N ASP A 90 4.66 10.72 18.35
CA ASP A 90 3.63 9.94 19.05
C ASP A 90 3.05 8.84 18.17
N GLU A 91 2.87 9.07 16.89
CA GLU A 91 2.47 8.05 15.92
C GLU A 91 3.52 6.95 15.77
N CYS A 92 4.81 7.27 15.87
CA CYS A 92 5.90 6.29 15.88
C CYS A 92 5.77 5.28 17.03
N LYS A 93 5.22 5.67 18.18
CA LYS A 93 5.00 4.76 19.33
C LYS A 93 3.80 3.83 19.14
N GLN A 94 2.91 4.15 18.19
CA GLN A 94 1.68 3.41 17.93
C GLN A 94 1.85 2.32 16.87
N VAL A 95 3.04 2.19 16.29
CA VAL A 95 3.34 1.24 15.22
C VAL A 95 4.53 0.36 15.61
N PRO A 96 4.54 -0.92 15.20
CA PRO A 96 5.60 -1.84 15.59
C PRO A 96 6.80 -1.84 14.63
N TYR A 97 6.73 -1.09 13.53
CA TYR A 97 7.79 -0.99 12.53
C TYR A 97 8.64 0.27 12.73
N GLN A 98 9.85 0.25 12.17
CA GLN A 98 10.81 1.34 12.35
C GLN A 98 10.49 2.50 11.41
N VAL A 99 10.17 3.65 12.01
CA VAL A 99 10.04 4.95 11.36
C VAL A 99 11.32 5.73 11.65
N VAL A 100 12.01 6.19 10.60
CA VAL A 100 13.32 6.84 10.69
C VAL A 100 13.29 8.20 9.99
N GLU A 101 14.23 9.06 10.36
CA GLU A 101 14.41 10.37 9.73
C GLU A 101 15.25 10.22 8.45
N GLY A 102 14.74 10.69 7.33
CA GLY A 102 15.51 10.80 6.09
C GLY A 102 16.35 12.09 6.02
N ASP A 103 17.15 12.23 4.96
CA ASP A 103 18.16 13.28 4.82
C ASP A 103 17.61 14.72 4.92
N SER A 104 16.33 14.93 4.63
CA SER A 104 15.67 16.25 4.69
C SER A 104 14.76 16.42 5.91
N GLY A 105 14.89 15.56 6.92
CA GLY A 105 14.00 15.52 8.09
C GLY A 105 12.61 14.94 7.82
N ASN A 106 12.39 14.42 6.61
CA ASN A 106 11.15 13.75 6.22
C ASN A 106 11.09 12.34 6.81
N VAL A 107 9.86 11.83 6.95
CA VAL A 107 9.67 10.47 7.45
C VAL A 107 10.07 9.44 6.39
N LYS A 108 10.79 8.40 6.83
CA LYS A 108 11.07 7.17 6.10
C LYS A 108 10.65 5.97 6.94
N ILE A 109 10.31 4.86 6.29
CA ILE A 109 9.92 3.61 6.93
C ILE A 109 10.94 2.55 6.51
N LYS A 110 11.60 1.94 7.49
CA LYS A 110 12.64 0.94 7.24
C LYS A 110 12.01 -0.44 7.14
N SER A 111 12.37 -1.18 6.09
CA SER A 111 12.06 -2.60 5.96
C SER A 111 13.35 -3.42 6.08
N PRO A 112 13.56 -4.10 7.21
CA PRO A 112 14.66 -5.05 7.35
C PRO A 112 14.68 -6.14 6.26
N ASN A 113 13.52 -6.68 5.88
CA ASN A 113 13.42 -7.75 4.89
C ASN A 113 13.74 -7.28 3.46
N ALA A 114 13.31 -6.07 3.09
CA ALA A 114 13.66 -5.46 1.81
C ALA A 114 15.04 -4.78 1.83
N LYS A 115 15.70 -4.71 3.00
CA LYS A 115 16.98 -4.00 3.21
C LYS A 115 16.96 -2.58 2.64
N LYS A 116 15.81 -1.92 2.73
CA LYS A 116 15.55 -0.62 2.10
C LYS A 116 14.68 0.24 3.01
N GLU A 117 14.85 1.54 2.87
CA GLU A 117 13.99 2.56 3.46
C GLU A 117 13.07 3.13 2.39
N PHE A 118 11.78 3.22 2.72
CA PHE A 118 10.75 3.69 1.82
C PHE A 118 10.16 5.00 2.34
N ALA A 119 9.83 5.90 1.43
CA ALA A 119 8.91 6.98 1.75
C ALA A 119 7.50 6.40 2.07
N PRO A 120 6.74 7.00 3.00
CA PRO A 120 5.34 6.60 3.26
C PRO A 120 4.47 6.55 2.00
N GLU A 121 4.77 7.43 1.04
CA GLU A 121 4.15 7.52 -0.27
C GLU A 121 4.42 6.27 -1.11
N GLU A 122 5.66 5.77 -1.13
CA GLU A 122 6.05 4.57 -1.88
C GLU A 122 5.30 3.32 -1.35
N ILE A 123 5.15 3.21 -0.03
CA ILE A 123 4.37 2.10 0.56
C ILE A 123 2.89 2.25 0.21
N SER A 124 2.35 3.46 0.27
CA SER A 124 0.96 3.73 -0.09
C SER A 124 0.68 3.45 -1.56
N ALA A 125 1.65 3.71 -2.44
CA ALA A 125 1.58 3.41 -3.87
C ALA A 125 1.32 1.93 -4.14
N GLN A 126 1.92 1.03 -3.35
CA GLN A 126 1.70 -0.41 -3.51
C GLN A 126 0.24 -0.81 -3.28
N VAL A 127 -0.43 -0.17 -2.30
CA VAL A 127 -1.86 -0.39 -2.05
C VAL A 127 -2.68 0.11 -3.24
N LEU A 128 -2.36 1.28 -3.78
CA LEU A 128 -3.05 1.86 -4.93
C LEU A 128 -2.89 0.99 -6.18
N ARG A 129 -1.68 0.52 -6.46
CA ARG A 129 -1.39 -0.40 -7.57
C ARG A 129 -2.21 -1.69 -7.47
N LYS A 130 -2.36 -2.28 -6.28
CA LYS A 130 -3.25 -3.43 -6.08
C LYS A 130 -4.70 -3.11 -6.37
N LEU A 131 -5.21 -1.98 -5.86
CA LEU A 131 -6.60 -1.58 -6.10
C LEU A 131 -6.87 -1.40 -7.61
N THR A 132 -5.95 -0.74 -8.32
CA THR A 132 -5.99 -0.60 -9.78
C THR A 132 -5.94 -1.96 -10.48
N GLY A 133 -5.06 -2.86 -10.05
CA GLY A 133 -4.94 -4.21 -10.61
C GLY A 133 -6.18 -5.08 -10.37
N ASP A 134 -6.80 -4.99 -9.20
CA ASP A 134 -8.05 -5.70 -8.89
C ASP A 134 -9.21 -5.14 -9.71
N ALA A 135 -9.29 -3.82 -9.87
CA ALA A 135 -10.28 -3.19 -10.75
C ALA A 135 -10.08 -3.58 -12.22
N ALA A 136 -8.83 -3.63 -12.70
CA ALA A 136 -8.52 -4.02 -14.08
C ALA A 136 -8.96 -5.46 -14.39
N LYS A 137 -8.72 -6.40 -13.46
CA LYS A 137 -9.22 -7.78 -13.62
C LYS A 137 -10.73 -7.85 -13.63
N PHE A 138 -11.39 -7.12 -12.74
CA PHE A 138 -12.85 -7.13 -12.64
C PHE A 138 -13.48 -6.58 -13.94
N LEU A 139 -12.88 -5.53 -14.50
CA LEU A 139 -13.34 -4.92 -15.74
C LEU A 139 -12.91 -5.69 -17.00
N SER A 140 -12.02 -6.68 -16.88
CA SER A 140 -11.31 -7.31 -18.00
C SER A 140 -10.65 -6.29 -18.94
N ASP A 141 -10.25 -5.14 -18.41
CA ASP A 141 -9.71 -4.00 -19.17
C ASP A 141 -8.70 -3.20 -18.34
N LYS A 142 -7.88 -2.39 -19.00
CA LYS A 142 -6.89 -1.52 -18.33
C LYS A 142 -7.59 -0.36 -17.62
N VAL A 143 -7.13 -0.07 -16.40
CA VAL A 143 -7.57 1.11 -15.64
C VAL A 143 -6.51 2.20 -15.79
N ASP A 144 -6.75 3.12 -16.72
CA ASP A 144 -5.81 4.22 -17.03
C ASP A 144 -5.97 5.46 -16.16
N LYS A 145 -7.13 5.62 -15.53
CA LYS A 145 -7.45 6.78 -14.69
C LYS A 145 -8.22 6.32 -13.47
N ALA A 146 -7.86 6.85 -12.31
CA ALA A 146 -8.63 6.65 -11.09
C ALA A 146 -8.68 7.93 -10.27
N VAL A 147 -9.80 8.09 -9.54
CA VAL A 147 -10.03 9.18 -8.61
C VAL A 147 -9.75 8.70 -7.20
N ILE A 148 -8.86 9.40 -6.49
CA ILE A 148 -8.55 9.09 -5.09
C ILE A 148 -8.91 10.26 -4.18
N THR A 149 -9.58 9.92 -3.08
CA THR A 149 -9.92 10.85 -2.02
C THR A 149 -8.73 11.08 -1.10
N VAL A 150 -8.49 12.34 -0.77
CA VAL A 150 -7.51 12.79 0.23
C VAL A 150 -8.24 13.53 1.36
N PRO A 151 -7.76 13.45 2.62
CA PRO A 151 -8.36 14.21 3.71
C PRO A 151 -8.34 15.72 3.44
N ALA A 152 -9.40 16.43 3.85
CA ALA A 152 -9.54 17.87 3.62
C ALA A 152 -8.36 18.67 4.21
N TYR A 153 -7.89 18.25 5.39
CA TYR A 153 -6.79 18.88 6.14
C TYR A 153 -5.38 18.61 5.57
N PHE A 154 -5.22 17.79 4.53
CA PHE A 154 -3.91 17.58 3.92
C PHE A 154 -3.38 18.89 3.33
N ASN A 155 -2.11 19.23 3.55
CA ASN A 155 -1.49 20.37 2.87
C ASN A 155 -1.15 20.02 1.40
N ASP A 156 -0.75 21.01 0.59
CA ASP A 156 -0.46 20.77 -0.84
C ASP A 156 0.66 19.74 -1.05
N SER A 157 1.69 19.72 -0.19
CA SER A 157 2.75 18.70 -0.24
C SER A 157 2.22 17.29 -0.01
N GLN A 158 1.32 17.09 0.95
CA GLN A 158 0.69 15.79 1.23
C GLN A 158 -0.26 15.34 0.12
N ARG A 159 -0.98 16.29 -0.49
CA ARG A 159 -1.81 16.01 -1.67
C ARG A 159 -0.93 15.62 -2.86
N GLN A 160 0.20 16.29 -3.06
CA GLN A 160 1.15 15.98 -4.14
C GLN A 160 1.80 14.61 -3.91
N ALA A 161 2.28 14.35 -2.70
CA ALA A 161 2.76 13.05 -2.26
C ALA A 161 1.76 11.91 -2.52
N THR A 162 0.45 12.16 -2.30
CA THR A 162 -0.59 11.18 -2.63
C THR A 162 -0.81 11.01 -4.14
N LYS A 163 -0.67 12.07 -4.94
CA LYS A 163 -0.69 12.00 -6.41
C LYS A 163 0.50 11.19 -6.91
N ASP A 164 1.69 11.44 -6.37
CA ASP A 164 2.93 10.79 -6.75
C ASP A 164 2.87 9.29 -6.43
N ALA A 165 2.27 8.91 -5.29
CA ALA A 165 1.96 7.52 -4.97
C ALA A 165 1.02 6.84 -5.98
N GLY A 166 0.21 7.60 -6.70
CA GLY A 166 -0.64 7.12 -7.78
C GLY A 166 0.08 6.91 -9.12
N GLU A 167 1.35 7.32 -9.21
CA GLU A 167 2.26 7.11 -10.35
C GLU A 167 1.64 7.53 -11.71
N GLY A 168 1.61 8.84 -12.00
CA GLY A 168 1.41 9.42 -13.33
C GLY A 168 0.05 9.23 -14.03
N ARG A 169 -0.80 8.31 -13.57
CA ARG A 169 -2.10 7.95 -14.18
C ARG A 169 -3.29 8.15 -13.24
N LEU A 170 -3.05 8.72 -12.07
CA LEU A 170 -4.05 8.89 -11.04
C LEU A 170 -4.47 10.36 -10.90
N LEU A 171 -5.76 10.63 -11.02
CA LEU A 171 -6.34 11.96 -10.78
C LEU A 171 -6.74 12.06 -9.30
N VAL A 172 -5.97 12.77 -8.49
CA VAL A 172 -6.44 13.10 -7.12
C VAL A 172 -7.51 14.18 -7.21
N VAL A 173 -8.72 13.87 -6.75
CA VAL A 173 -9.80 14.84 -6.61
C VAL A 173 -9.69 15.48 -5.24
N ARG A 174 -9.65 16.82 -5.21
CA ARG A 174 -9.65 17.60 -3.97
C ARG A 174 -10.95 17.31 -3.22
N GLY A 175 -10.82 16.95 -1.93
CA GLY A 175 -11.97 16.85 -1.05
C GLY A 175 -12.74 18.16 -1.03
N GLY A 176 -14.08 18.06 -1.07
CA GLY A 176 -14.99 19.20 -0.90
C GLY A 176 -14.96 19.76 0.51
#